data_AF-J2K893-F1
#
_entry.id   AF-J2K893-F1
#
_cell.length_a   1.000
_cell.length_b   1.000
_cell.length_c   1.000
_cell.angle_alpha   90.00
_cell.angle_beta   90.00
_cell.angle_gamma   90.00
#
_symmetry.space_group_name_H-M   'P 1'
#
loop_
_entity.id
_entity.type
_entity.pdbx_description
1 polymer ?
#
loop_
_entity_poly.entity_id
_entity_poly.type
_entity_poly.pdbx_seq_one_letter_code
_entity_poly.pdbx_strand_id
1 'polypeptide(L)' 'RGSATAALNRIVRRKPSTGVREVHAVKGVSFTAYRGESIGLIGSNGSGKSTLLKAVAGLLPAERGKVYTHGQPSLLGVNA' A
#
# COMPACT_ATOMS: atom_id res chain seq x y z
N ARG A 1 -25.91 2.34 -44.82
CA ARG A 1 -24.88 1.30 -44.66
C ARG A 1 -23.77 1.88 -43.78
N GLY A 2 -23.53 1.37 -42.56
CA GLY A 2 -22.30 1.68 -41.80
C GLY A 2 -22.41 2.17 -40.35
N SER A 3 -23.59 2.51 -39.80
CA SER A 3 -23.65 3.09 -38.44
C SER A 3 -23.53 2.05 -37.32
N ALA A 4 -24.28 0.94 -37.40
CA ALA A 4 -24.31 -0.09 -36.36
C ALA A 4 -23.00 -0.89 -36.27
N THR A 5 -22.40 -1.23 -37.41
CA THR A 5 -21.12 -1.94 -37.48
C THR A 5 -19.96 -1.07 -36.97
N ALA A 6 -19.96 0.23 -37.27
CA ALA A 6 -18.96 1.15 -36.72
C ALA A 6 -19.10 1.34 -35.20
N ALA A 7 -20.34 1.39 -34.69
CA ALA A 7 -20.61 1.46 -33.26
C ALA A 7 -20.17 0.18 -32.53
N LEU A 8 -20.49 -1.00 -33.09
CA LEU A 8 -20.05 -2.29 -32.55
C LEU A 8 -18.52 -2.40 -32.53
N ASN A 9 -17.84 -1.99 -33.60
CA ASN A 9 -16.39 -2.02 -33.69
C ASN A 9 -15.72 -1.09 -32.65
N ARG A 10 -16.38 0.00 -32.26
CA ARG A 10 -15.90 0.91 -31.20
C ARG A 10 -16.04 0.29 -29.81
N ILE A 11 -17.10 -0.49 -29.58
CA ILE A 11 -17.31 -1.22 -28.31
C ILE A 11 -16.32 -2.37 -28.19
N VAL A 12 -16.10 -3.12 -29.27
CA VAL A 12 -15.16 -4.25 -29.31
C VAL A 12 -13.71 -3.79 -29.24
N ARG A 13 -13.34 -2.66 -29.87
CA ARG A 13 -11.99 -2.08 -29.79
C ARG A 13 -11.77 -1.19 -28.56
N ARG A 14 -12.72 -1.15 -27.61
CA ARG A 14 -12.52 -0.43 -26.35
C ARG A 14 -11.38 -1.12 -25.60
N LYS A 15 -10.16 -0.59 -25.79
CA LYS A 15 -8.98 -0.95 -25.01
C LYS A 15 -9.40 -0.90 -23.54
N PRO A 16 -9.22 -1.97 -22.75
CA PRO A 16 -9.55 -1.93 -21.34
C PRO A 16 -8.87 -0.71 -20.74
N SER A 17 -9.69 0.16 -20.15
CA SER A 17 -9.23 1.38 -19.50
C SER A 17 -8.20 0.98 -18.45
N THR A 18 -6.98 1.49 -18.63
CA THR A 18 -5.93 1.66 -17.61
C THR A 18 -5.91 0.56 -16.55
N GLY A 19 -5.14 -0.50 -16.82
CA GLY A 19 -4.93 -1.61 -15.89
C GLY A 19 -4.60 -1.10 -14.49
N VAL A 20 -5.13 -1.81 -13.48
CA VAL A 20 -4.76 -1.62 -12.08
C VAL A 20 -3.24 -1.74 -11.99
N ARG A 21 -2.57 -0.63 -11.68
CA ARG A 21 -1.13 -0.63 -11.47
C ARG A 21 -0.88 -1.08 -10.05
N GLU A 22 -0.23 -2.22 -9.89
CA GLU A 22 0.29 -2.64 -8.60
C GLU A 22 1.36 -1.64 -8.13
N VAL A 23 1.18 -1.12 -6.91
CA VAL A 23 2.12 -0.18 -6.30
C VAL A 23 2.53 -0.74 -4.95
N HIS A 24 3.81 -1.11 -4.82
CA HIS A 24 4.37 -1.47 -3.52
C HIS A 24 4.60 -0.21 -2.70
N ALA A 25 3.74 0.01 -1.70
CA ALA A 25 3.85 1.14 -0.77
C ALA A 25 5.12 1.07 0.09
N VAL A 26 5.59 -0.13 0.44
CA VAL A 26 6.80 -0.35 1.24
C VAL A 26 7.64 -1.45 0.56
N LYS A 27 8.96 -1.27 0.45
CA LYS A 27 9.86 -2.20 -0.23
C LYS A 27 11.07 -2.53 0.64
N GLY A 28 11.21 -3.79 1.06
CA GLY A 28 12.44 -4.33 1.65
C GLY A 28 12.94 -3.60 2.90
N VAL A 29 12.04 -3.16 3.78
CA VAL A 29 12.40 -2.46 5.02
C VAL A 29 12.77 -3.47 6.12
N SER A 30 13.85 -3.23 6.84
CA SER A 30 14.26 -4.01 8.01
C SER A 30 14.90 -3.09 9.04
N PHE A 31 14.41 -3.14 10.27
CA PHE A 31 14.96 -2.42 11.41
C PHE A 31 14.56 -3.15 12.70
N THR A 32 15.23 -2.81 13.80
CA THR A 32 14.90 -3.29 15.14
C THR A 32 14.78 -2.09 16.05
N ALA A 33 13.75 -2.10 16.90
CA ALA A 33 13.52 -1.10 17.93
C ALA A 33 13.67 -1.77 19.29
N TYR A 34 14.48 -1.19 20.17
CA TYR A 34 14.68 -1.68 21.52
C TYR A 34 13.79 -0.96 22.52
N ARG A 35 13.64 -1.58 23.69
CA ARG A 35 12.86 -1.01 24.79
C ARG A 35 13.47 0.33 25.22
N GLY A 36 12.63 1.37 25.25
CA GLY A 36 13.04 2.72 25.64
C GLY A 36 13.52 3.59 24.47
N GLU A 37 13.58 3.07 23.25
CA GLU A 37 13.90 3.86 22.07
C GLU A 37 12.67 4.60 21.52
N SER A 38 12.90 5.83 21.05
CA SER A 38 11.93 6.60 20.28
C SER A 38 12.42 6.67 18.83
N ILE A 39 11.65 6.11 17.90
CA ILE A 39 11.99 6.08 16.47
C ILE A 39 11.07 7.03 15.71
N GLY A 40 11.66 7.90 14.88
CA GLY A 40 10.95 8.74 13.94
C GLY A 40 10.92 8.15 12.54
N LEU A 41 9.73 8.09 11.92
CA LEU A 41 9.56 7.68 10.52
C LEU A 41 9.21 8.89 9.65
N ILE A 42 10.14 9.33 8.81
CA ILE A 42 10.00 10.51 7.94
C ILE A 42 9.98 10.13 6.45
N GLY A 43 9.43 11.01 5.61
CA GLY A 43 9.36 10.82 4.16
C GLY A 43 8.24 11.64 3.53
N SER A 44 8.23 11.74 2.19
CA SER A 44 7.22 12.49 1.44
C SER A 44 5.82 11.88 1.55
N ASN A 45 4.78 12.63 1.16
CA ASN A 45 3.43 12.08 1.02
C ASN A 45 3.44 10.92 0.00
N GLY A 46 2.71 9.85 0.33
CA GLY A 46 2.69 8.63 -0.49
C GLY A 46 3.90 7.70 -0.33
N SER A 47 4.89 8.01 0.52
CA SER A 47 6.09 7.15 0.70
C SER A 47 5.85 5.85 1.47
N GLY A 48 4.61 5.55 1.87
CA GLY A 48 4.25 4.31 2.57
C GLY A 48 4.35 4.35 4.10
N LYS A 49 4.56 5.52 4.72
CA LYS A 49 4.68 5.64 6.20
C LYS A 49 3.50 5.04 6.95
N SER A 50 2.28 5.48 6.64
CA SER A 50 1.07 4.99 7.29
C SER A 50 0.84 3.51 7.01
N THR A 51 1.26 3.01 5.84
CA THR A 51 1.22 1.58 5.51
C THR A 51 2.18 0.78 6.40
N LEU A 52 3.41 1.25 6.58
CA LEU A 52 4.39 0.62 7.46
C LEU A 52 3.92 0.62 8.92
N LEU A 53 3.40 1.76 9.42
CA LEU A 53 2.89 1.86 10.79
C LEU A 53 1.69 0.92 11.03
N LYS A 54 0.76 0.81 10.07
CA LYS A 54 -0.34 -0.16 10.14
C LYS A 54 0.17 -1.61 10.16
N ALA A 55 1.22 -1.92 9.41
CA ALA A 55 1.82 -3.25 9.41
C ALA A 55 2.50 -3.58 10.74
N VAL A 56 3.26 -2.63 11.30
CA VAL A 56 3.86 -2.76 12.63
C VAL A 56 2.78 -2.90 13.72
N ALA A 57 1.66 -2.18 13.58
CA ALA A 57 0.53 -2.26 14.49
C ALA A 57 -0.29 -3.57 14.35
N GLY A 58 0.03 -4.46 13.41
CA GLY A 58 -0.73 -5.67 13.14
C GLY A 58 -2.06 -5.45 12.41
N LEU A 59 -2.34 -4.21 11.96
CA LEU A 59 -3.57 -3.83 11.26
C LEU A 59 -3.53 -4.13 9.75
N LEU A 60 -2.33 -4.28 9.20
CA LEU A 60 -2.13 -4.62 7.80
C LEU A 60 -1.09 -5.75 7.69
N PRO A 61 -1.50 -6.98 7.33
CA PRO A 61 -0.56 -8.08 7.15
C PRO A 61 0.51 -7.74 6.10
N ALA A 62 1.77 -8.05 6.41
CA ALA A 62 2.85 -7.91 5.45
C ALA A 62 2.72 -8.96 4.33
N GLU A 63 2.83 -8.54 3.08
CA GLU A 63 2.82 -9.44 1.92
C GLU A 63 4.03 -10.39 1.92
N ARG A 64 5.18 -9.90 2.39
CA ARG A 64 6.42 -10.67 2.58
C ARG A 64 7.13 -10.21 3.85
N GLY A 65 7.91 -11.10 4.46
CA GLY A 65 8.63 -10.83 5.71
C GLY A 65 7.76 -11.00 6.96
N LYS A 66 8.27 -10.58 8.12
CA LYS A 66 7.61 -10.73 9.41
C LYS A 66 7.89 -9.54 10.33
N VAL A 67 6.93 -9.23 11.19
CA VAL A 67 7.06 -8.27 12.29
C VAL A 67 7.02 -9.05 13.60
N TYR A 68 7.96 -8.77 14.50
CA TYR A 68 8.06 -9.42 15.80
C TYR A 68 7.94 -8.37 16.91
N THR A 69 7.09 -8.64 17.92
CA THR A 69 6.83 -7.72 19.03
C THR A 69 6.71 -8.49 20.34
N HIS A 70 7.20 -7.92 21.44
CA HIS A 70 7.08 -8.49 22.79
C HIS A 70 5.71 -8.23 23.45
N GLY A 71 4.65 -8.05 22.65
CA GLY A 71 3.31 -7.69 23.11
C GLY A 71 2.41 -7.23 21.97
N GLN A 72 1.23 -6.72 22.30
CA GLN A 72 0.29 -6.16 21.33
C GLN A 72 0.65 -4.69 21.06
N PRO A 73 1.02 -4.34 19.82
CA PRO A 73 1.24 -2.95 19.44
C PRO A 73 -0.05 -2.14 19.61
N SER A 74 0.07 -0.92 20.14
CA SER A 74 -1.03 0.03 20.17
C SER A 74 -0.70 1.22 19.28
N LEU A 75 -1.69 1.65 18.51
CA LEU A 75 -1.56 2.77 17.58
C LEU A 75 -2.43 3.92 18.08
N LEU A 76 -1.79 4.86 18.78
CA LEU A 76 -2.44 5.90 19.58
C LEU A 76 -2.90 7.12 18.76
N GLY A 77 -2.57 7.19 17.47
CA GLY A 77 -3.05 8.24 16.57
C GLY A 77 -2.59 8.02 15.13
N VAL A 78 -3.54 8.05 14.18
CA VAL A 78 -3.29 8.01 12.73
C VAL A 78 -4.17 9.04 12.02
N ASN A 79 -3.89 10.32 12.27
CA ASN A 79 -4.38 11.40 11.43
C ASN A 79 -3.17 12.21 10.99
N ALA A 80 -2.63 11.89 9.82
CA ALA A 80 -1.64 12.66 9.10
C ALA A 80 -1.96 12.58 7.60
#